data_AF-A0A537TMD4-F1
#
_entry.id   AF-A0A537TMD4-F1
#
_cell.length_a   1.000
_cell.length_b   1.000
_cell.length_c   1.000
_cell.angle_alpha   90.00
_cell.angle_beta   90.00
_cell.angle_gamma   90.00
#
_symmetry.space_group_name_H-M   'P 1'
#
loop_
_entity.id
_entity.type
_entity.pdbx_description
1 polymer ?
#
loop_
_entity_poly.entity_id
_entity_poly.type
_entity_poly.pdbx_seq_one_letter_code
_entity_poly.pdbx_strand_id
1 'polypeptide(L)'
;MFDNLEEHAHDLVEFVRVHQGWAPPVVFALAFGESLAFISLLIPAWAALVGIGVLISSGNLTFWSVWVAGSIGAALGDWLSFWIGLKVGPAIAHMWPLSRHPELLPEGETFVKRWGALAIFIGRFFGPLRASVPLVAGVFRMPWFQFQAANFSSAFVWAAVLLTLGDVVGKLLSWAWS
;
A
#
# COMPACT_ATOMS: atom_id res chain seq x y z
N MET A 1 -11.94 -18.72 4.69
CA MET A 1 -11.66 -17.54 3.85
C MET A 1 -10.28 -16.96 4.16
N PHE A 2 -9.91 -16.81 5.44
CA PHE A 2 -8.56 -16.38 5.84
C PHE A 2 -7.46 -17.43 5.54
N ASP A 3 -7.74 -18.73 5.73
CA ASP A 3 -6.76 -19.80 5.43
C ASP A 3 -6.31 -19.82 3.96
N ASN A 4 -7.23 -19.62 3.01
CA ASN A 4 -6.89 -19.56 1.58
C ASN A 4 -5.98 -18.36 1.26
N LEU A 5 -6.12 -17.22 1.97
CA LEU A 5 -5.33 -16.02 1.69
C LEU A 5 -3.88 -16.18 2.17
N GLU A 6 -3.67 -16.86 3.29
CA GLU A 6 -2.32 -17.19 3.77
C GLU A 6 -1.63 -18.19 2.85
N GLU A 7 -2.37 -19.18 2.33
CA GLU A 7 -1.87 -20.13 1.34
C GLU A 7 -1.44 -19.43 0.03
N HIS A 8 -2.24 -18.49 -0.49
CA HIS A 8 -1.89 -17.73 -1.69
C HIS A 8 -0.70 -16.80 -1.48
N ALA A 9 -0.57 -16.20 -0.29
CA ALA A 9 0.58 -15.39 0.06
C ALA A 9 1.86 -16.22 0.11
N HIS A 10 1.78 -17.43 0.68
CA HIS A 10 2.89 -18.38 0.72
C HIS A 10 3.30 -18.84 -0.69
N ASP A 11 2.32 -19.17 -1.55
CA ASP A 11 2.57 -19.56 -2.95
C ASP A 11 3.22 -18.43 -3.75
N LEU A 12 2.80 -17.18 -3.53
CA LEU A 12 3.42 -16.01 -4.16
C LEU A 12 4.87 -15.82 -3.71
N VAL A 13 5.15 -15.99 -2.42
CA VAL A 13 6.50 -15.88 -1.87
C VAL A 13 7.39 -16.99 -2.44
N GLU A 14 6.90 -18.22 -2.51
CA GLU A 14 7.64 -19.34 -3.09
C GLU A 14 7.85 -19.17 -4.60
N PHE A 15 6.84 -18.65 -5.32
CA PHE A 15 7.00 -18.29 -6.74
C PHE A 15 8.10 -17.25 -6.94
N VAL A 16 8.12 -16.19 -6.13
CA VAL A 16 9.15 -15.14 -6.18
C VAL A 16 10.53 -15.70 -5.80
N ARG A 17 10.59 -16.64 -4.86
CA ARG A 17 11.83 -17.32 -4.47
C ARG A 17 12.42 -18.13 -5.63
N VAL A 18 11.58 -18.87 -6.35
CA VAL A 18 12.00 -19.67 -7.52
C VAL A 18 12.30 -18.76 -8.72
N HIS A 19 11.53 -17.70 -8.91
CA HIS A 19 11.62 -16.78 -10.06
C HIS A 19 12.01 -15.36 -9.61
N GLN A 20 13.24 -15.20 -9.12
CA GLN A 20 13.74 -13.95 -8.54
C GLN A 20 13.57 -12.71 -9.46
N GLY A 21 13.63 -12.88 -10.78
CA GLY A 21 13.40 -11.80 -11.75
C GLY A 21 11.97 -11.24 -11.76
N TRP A 22 10.99 -11.99 -11.25
CA TRP A 22 9.60 -11.56 -11.14
C TRP A 22 9.28 -10.85 -9.83
N ALA A 23 10.23 -10.76 -8.89
CA ALA A 23 10.01 -10.08 -7.62
C ALA A 23 9.54 -8.62 -7.79
N PRO A 24 10.17 -7.79 -8.65
CA PRO A 24 9.74 -6.39 -8.78
C PRO A 24 8.32 -6.24 -9.36
N PRO A 25 7.94 -6.90 -10.47
CA PRO A 25 6.56 -6.85 -10.97
C PRO A 25 5.51 -7.35 -9.97
N VAL A 26 5.81 -8.42 -9.23
CA VAL A 26 4.89 -8.97 -8.21
C VAL A 26 4.71 -7.97 -7.08
N VAL A 27 5.80 -7.41 -6.55
CA VAL A 27 5.75 -6.40 -5.49
C VAL A 27 5.03 -5.13 -5.96
N PHE A 28 5.24 -4.72 -7.19
CA PHE A 28 4.50 -3.62 -7.81
C PHE A 28 2.99 -3.91 -7.79
N ALA A 29 2.56 -5.09 -8.28
CA ALA A 29 1.16 -5.44 -8.37
C ALA A 29 0.50 -5.55 -6.99
N LEU A 30 1.20 -6.13 -6.02
CA LEU A 30 0.77 -6.23 -4.63
C LEU A 30 0.60 -4.84 -4.00
N ALA A 31 1.62 -3.98 -4.09
CA ALA A 31 1.56 -2.63 -3.53
C ALA A 31 0.50 -1.75 -4.22
N PHE A 32 0.30 -1.94 -5.52
CA PHE A 32 -0.72 -1.27 -6.31
C PHE A 32 -2.14 -1.69 -5.88
N GLY A 33 -2.39 -3.00 -5.75
CA GLY A 33 -3.67 -3.52 -5.27
C GLY A 33 -3.99 -3.10 -3.84
N GLU A 34 -2.99 -3.10 -2.97
CA GLU A 34 -3.09 -2.67 -1.57
C GLU A 34 -3.37 -1.16 -1.42
N SER A 35 -2.92 -0.35 -2.37
CA SER A 35 -3.15 1.11 -2.38
C SER A 35 -4.41 1.50 -3.17
N LEU A 36 -5.01 0.55 -3.89
CA LEU A 36 -6.27 0.76 -4.55
C LEU A 36 -7.43 0.68 -3.56
N ALA A 37 -8.26 1.72 -3.55
CA ALA A 37 -9.53 1.68 -2.86
C ALA A 37 -10.33 0.44 -3.32
N PHE A 38 -11.07 -0.18 -2.41
CA PHE A 38 -11.88 -1.38 -2.65
C PHE A 38 -11.08 -2.69 -2.82
N ILE A 39 -10.00 -2.69 -3.62
CA ILE A 39 -9.18 -3.90 -3.88
C ILE A 39 -8.36 -4.29 -2.65
N SER A 40 -7.84 -3.31 -1.91
CA SER A 40 -7.07 -3.55 -0.69
C SER A 40 -7.81 -4.32 0.41
N LEU A 41 -9.15 -4.34 0.35
CA LEU A 41 -9.98 -5.11 1.29
C LEU A 41 -10.12 -6.58 0.88
N LEU A 42 -9.83 -6.91 -0.37
CA LEU A 42 -9.90 -8.26 -0.92
C LEU A 42 -8.54 -8.97 -0.88
N ILE A 43 -7.45 -8.20 -0.99
CA ILE A 43 -6.09 -8.73 -1.10
C ILE A 43 -5.26 -8.23 0.09
N PRO A 44 -4.96 -9.08 1.09
CA PRO A 44 -4.05 -8.72 2.18
C PRO A 44 -2.59 -8.77 1.67
N ALA A 45 -2.12 -7.71 1.02
CA ALA A 45 -0.79 -7.72 0.41
C ALA A 45 0.36 -7.59 1.42
N TRP A 46 0.06 -7.14 2.64
CA TRP A 46 1.05 -6.93 3.71
C TRP A 46 1.88 -8.17 4.03
N ALA A 47 1.23 -9.32 4.21
CA ALA A 47 1.91 -10.57 4.55
C ALA A 47 2.88 -10.99 3.45
N ALA A 48 2.45 -10.90 2.19
CA ALA A 48 3.30 -11.21 1.04
C ALA A 48 4.49 -10.24 0.91
N LEU A 49 4.28 -8.93 1.11
CA LEU A 49 5.36 -7.93 1.08
C LEU A 49 6.41 -8.16 2.18
N VAL A 50 5.97 -8.51 3.39
CA VAL A 50 6.88 -8.85 4.50
C VAL A 50 7.64 -10.14 4.19
N GLY A 51 6.97 -11.18 3.66
CA GLY A 51 7.61 -12.43 3.24
C GLY A 51 8.67 -12.21 2.14
N ILE A 52 8.38 -11.35 1.16
CA ILE A 52 9.36 -10.95 0.14
C ILE A 52 10.52 -10.16 0.76
N GLY A 53 10.26 -9.33 1.77
CA GLY A 53 11.29 -8.65 2.56
C GLY A 53 12.25 -9.63 3.25
N VAL A 54 11.73 -10.74 3.81
CA VAL A 54 12.55 -11.82 4.36
C VAL A 54 13.40 -12.48 3.27
N LEU A 55 12.89 -12.66 2.06
CA LEU A 55 13.69 -13.20 0.95
C LEU A 55 14.85 -12.28 0.55
N ILE A 56 14.72 -10.96 0.71
CA ILE A 56 15.83 -10.01 0.48
C ILE A 56 17.00 -10.29 1.43
N SER A 57 16.74 -10.67 2.68
CA SER A 57 17.80 -10.94 3.67
C SER A 57 18.68 -12.14 3.30
N SER A 58 18.12 -13.09 2.56
CA SER A 58 18.83 -14.27 2.06
C SER A 58 19.84 -13.96 0.93
N GLY A 59 19.94 -12.70 0.48
CA GLY A 59 20.86 -12.26 -0.57
C GLY A 59 20.39 -12.54 -2.00
N ASN A 60 19.21 -13.14 -2.14
CA ASN A 60 18.64 -13.56 -3.41
C ASN A 60 17.94 -12.44 -4.21
N LEU A 61 17.62 -11.31 -3.56
CA LEU A 61 16.88 -10.21 -4.19
C LEU A 61 17.59 -8.88 -3.97
N THR A 62 17.62 -8.03 -4.99
CA THR A 62 18.14 -6.67 -4.86
C THR A 62 17.10 -5.78 -4.20
N PHE A 63 17.41 -5.27 -3.00
CA PHE A 63 16.52 -4.38 -2.25
C PHE A 63 16.00 -3.21 -3.09
N TRP A 64 16.90 -2.56 -3.86
CA TRP A 64 16.56 -1.37 -4.64
C TRP A 64 15.50 -1.63 -5.72
N SER A 65 15.56 -2.76 -6.42
CA SER A 65 14.59 -3.04 -7.49
C SER A 65 13.20 -3.31 -6.93
N VAL A 66 13.12 -4.07 -5.84
CA VAL A 66 11.88 -4.37 -5.12
C VAL A 66 11.30 -3.12 -4.47
N TRP A 67 12.16 -2.29 -3.85
CA TRP A 67 11.76 -1.04 -3.22
C TRP A 67 11.20 -0.02 -4.22
N VAL A 68 11.89 0.20 -5.35
CA VAL A 68 11.40 1.12 -6.38
C VAL A 68 10.07 0.60 -6.96
N ALA A 69 9.99 -0.69 -7.27
CA ALA A 69 8.76 -1.28 -7.83
C ALA A 69 7.58 -1.18 -6.85
N GLY A 70 7.79 -1.50 -5.58
CA GLY A 70 6.78 -1.37 -4.54
C GLY A 70 6.35 0.06 -4.30
N SER A 71 7.30 1.00 -4.26
CA SER A 71 7.01 2.43 -4.09
C SER A 71 6.17 3.00 -5.25
N ILE A 72 6.52 2.65 -6.49
CA ILE A 72 5.77 3.11 -7.67
C ILE A 72 4.39 2.44 -7.72
N GLY A 73 4.30 1.13 -7.47
CA GLY A 73 3.01 0.42 -7.43
C GLY A 73 2.07 1.05 -6.41
N ALA A 74 2.57 1.27 -5.20
CA ALA A 74 1.88 1.99 -4.13
C ALA A 74 1.38 3.37 -4.56
N ALA A 75 2.28 4.21 -5.07
CA ALA A 75 1.94 5.58 -5.47
C ALA A 75 0.90 5.60 -6.60
N LEU A 76 0.99 4.67 -7.56
CA LEU A 76 0.03 4.57 -8.67
C LEU A 76 -1.35 4.07 -8.22
N GLY A 77 -1.40 3.18 -7.21
CA GLY A 77 -2.67 2.74 -6.64
C GLY A 77 -3.41 3.89 -5.95
N ASP A 78 -2.71 4.66 -5.12
CA ASP A 78 -3.28 5.84 -4.45
C ASP A 78 -3.65 6.93 -5.45
N TRP A 79 -2.86 7.08 -6.51
CA TRP A 79 -3.16 7.99 -7.61
C TRP A 79 -4.47 7.63 -8.31
N LEU A 80 -4.68 6.35 -8.60
CA LEU A 80 -5.91 5.87 -9.22
C LEU A 80 -7.10 6.04 -8.26
N SER A 81 -6.92 5.75 -6.97
CA SER A 81 -7.93 6.01 -5.93
C SER A 81 -8.32 7.49 -5.86
N PHE A 82 -7.34 8.41 -5.89
CA PHE A 82 -7.57 9.85 -5.95
C PHE A 82 -8.34 10.24 -7.22
N TRP A 83 -7.96 9.69 -8.37
CA TRP A 83 -8.62 10.01 -9.64
C TRP A 83 -10.06 9.51 -9.68
N ILE A 84 -10.33 8.33 -9.11
CA ILE A 84 -11.70 7.81 -8.93
C ILE A 84 -12.51 8.77 -8.05
N GLY A 85 -11.95 9.20 -6.91
CA GLY A 85 -12.60 10.18 -6.03
C GLY A 85 -12.89 11.51 -6.73
N LEU A 86 -11.96 12.00 -7.55
CA LEU A 86 -12.10 13.23 -8.32
C LEU A 86 -13.21 13.14 -9.37
N LYS A 87 -13.35 11.98 -10.02
CA LYS A 87 -14.30 11.77 -11.11
C LYS A 87 -15.71 11.42 -10.63
N VAL A 88 -15.83 10.59 -9.61
CA VAL A 88 -17.12 10.17 -9.03
C VAL A 88 -17.67 11.25 -8.09
N GLY A 89 -16.79 11.96 -7.37
CA GLY A 89 -17.17 13.00 -6.44
C GLY A 89 -17.97 12.46 -5.23
N PRO A 90 -18.88 13.26 -4.65
CA PRO A 90 -19.61 12.89 -3.42
C PRO A 90 -20.42 11.60 -3.52
N ALA A 91 -20.78 11.16 -4.73
CA ALA A 91 -21.53 9.93 -4.95
C ALA A 91 -20.78 8.67 -4.47
N ILE A 92 -19.45 8.75 -4.28
CA ILE A 92 -18.66 7.63 -3.77
C ILE A 92 -19.06 7.21 -2.35
N ALA A 93 -19.68 8.12 -1.58
CA ALA A 93 -20.24 7.84 -0.26
C ALA A 93 -21.28 6.70 -0.28
N HIS A 94 -21.93 6.49 -1.42
CA HIS A 94 -22.95 5.46 -1.60
C HIS A 94 -22.41 4.16 -2.20
N MET A 95 -21.11 4.10 -2.52
CA MET A 95 -20.47 2.90 -3.07
C MET A 95 -19.92 2.01 -1.96
N TRP A 96 -20.12 0.69 -2.09
CA TRP A 96 -19.54 -0.27 -1.16
C TRP A 96 -18.01 -0.26 -1.28
N PRO A 97 -17.24 -0.23 -0.17
CA PRO A 97 -17.67 -0.30 1.24
C PRO A 97 -17.76 1.03 1.96
N LEU A 98 -17.45 2.18 1.32
CA LEU A 98 -17.64 3.49 1.96
C LEU A 98 -19.10 3.73 2.38
N SER A 99 -20.07 3.12 1.68
CA SER A 99 -21.48 3.13 2.09
C SER A 99 -21.77 2.47 3.44
N ARG A 100 -20.88 1.62 3.94
CA ARG A 100 -20.96 1.05 5.30
C ARG A 100 -20.32 1.94 6.36
N HIS A 101 -19.52 2.92 5.95
CA HIS A 101 -18.76 3.82 6.82
C HIS A 101 -18.85 5.27 6.32
N PRO A 102 -20.06 5.87 6.30
CA PRO A 102 -20.26 7.23 5.81
C PRO A 102 -19.45 8.28 6.61
N GLU A 103 -19.05 7.98 7.84
CA GLU A 103 -18.21 8.79 8.71
C GLU A 103 -16.79 9.04 8.16
N LEU A 104 -16.26 8.14 7.31
CA LEU A 104 -14.90 8.25 6.78
C LEU A 104 -14.71 9.47 5.87
N LEU A 105 -15.78 9.92 5.19
CA LEU A 105 -15.73 11.08 4.31
C LEU A 105 -15.60 12.40 5.10
N PRO A 106 -16.48 12.72 6.06
CA PRO A 106 -16.33 13.89 6.93
C PRO A 106 -15.05 13.89 7.77
N GLU A 107 -14.63 12.73 8.27
CA GLU A 107 -13.39 12.60 9.04
C GLU A 107 -12.17 12.85 8.16
N GLY A 108 -12.14 12.23 6.98
CA GLY A 108 -11.09 12.44 5.98
C GLY A 108 -11.06 13.89 5.49
N GLU A 109 -12.22 14.53 5.32
CA GLU A 109 -12.32 15.95 4.99
C GLU A 109 -11.66 16.82 6.06
N THR A 110 -12.03 16.59 7.32
CA THR A 110 -11.50 17.33 8.47
C THR A 110 -10.00 17.13 8.58
N PHE A 111 -9.53 15.91 8.35
CA PHE A 111 -8.11 15.55 8.38
C PHE A 111 -7.32 16.24 7.26
N VAL A 112 -7.82 16.19 6.02
CA VAL A 112 -7.20 16.85 4.86
C VAL A 112 -7.25 18.38 5.00
N LYS A 113 -8.35 18.95 5.50
CA LYS A 113 -8.45 20.40 5.76
C LYS A 113 -7.47 20.86 6.83
N ARG A 114 -7.24 20.05 7.86
CA ARG A 114 -6.34 20.39 8.99
C ARG A 114 -4.86 20.26 8.63
N TRP A 115 -4.50 19.22 7.88
CA TRP A 115 -3.09 18.85 7.65
C TRP A 115 -2.63 18.98 6.18
N GLY A 116 -3.55 19.19 5.24
CA GLY A 116 -3.25 19.35 3.82
C GLY A 116 -2.49 18.14 3.25
N ALA A 117 -1.36 18.41 2.59
CA ALA A 117 -0.49 17.37 2.04
C ALA A 117 0.06 16.41 3.10
N LEU A 118 0.26 16.89 4.33
CA LEU A 118 0.73 16.05 5.44
C LEU A 118 -0.33 15.00 5.84
N ALA A 119 -1.61 15.28 5.60
CA ALA A 119 -2.70 14.33 5.81
C ALA A 119 -2.50 13.06 4.96
N ILE A 120 -2.12 13.25 3.69
CA ILE A 120 -1.87 12.13 2.77
C ILE A 120 -0.68 11.31 3.24
N PHE A 121 0.38 12.00 3.66
CA PHE A 121 1.59 11.34 4.12
C PHE A 121 1.35 10.49 5.38
N ILE A 122 0.75 11.09 6.41
CA ILE A 122 0.50 10.43 7.68
C ILE A 122 -0.59 9.37 7.54
N GLY A 123 -1.66 9.68 6.80
CA GLY A 123 -2.79 8.78 6.56
C GLY A 123 -2.37 7.43 5.98
N ARG A 124 -1.30 7.39 5.18
CA ARG A 124 -0.74 6.14 4.64
C ARG A 124 -0.30 5.14 5.71
N PHE A 125 0.17 5.62 6.86
CA PHE A 125 0.65 4.75 7.95
C PHE A 125 -0.48 4.25 8.85
N PHE A 126 -1.68 4.85 8.77
CA PHE A 126 -2.85 4.44 9.53
C PHE A 126 -3.76 3.52 8.69
N GLY A 127 -3.78 2.24 9.02
CA GLY A 127 -4.46 1.18 8.24
C GLY A 127 -5.88 1.52 7.76
N PRO A 128 -6.83 1.88 8.64
CA PRO A 128 -8.22 2.19 8.23
C PRO A 128 -8.34 3.44 7.35
N LEU A 129 -7.42 4.39 7.51
CA LEU A 129 -7.42 5.66 6.79
C LEU A 129 -6.70 5.57 5.45
N ARG A 130 -5.77 4.62 5.28
CA ARG A 130 -4.92 4.50 4.08
C ARG A 130 -5.70 4.43 2.77
N ALA A 131 -6.68 3.54 2.67
CA ALA A 131 -7.45 3.37 1.43
C ALA A 131 -8.45 4.52 1.20
N SER A 132 -8.89 5.16 2.30
CA SER A 132 -9.92 6.20 2.29
C SER A 132 -9.34 7.58 1.98
N VAL A 133 -8.16 7.91 2.50
CA VAL A 133 -7.55 9.25 2.39
C VAL A 133 -7.31 9.70 0.95
N PRO A 134 -6.73 8.91 0.04
CA PRO A 134 -6.56 9.28 -1.37
C PRO A 134 -7.88 9.55 -2.07
N LEU A 135 -8.85 8.66 -1.84
CA LEU A 135 -10.20 8.74 -2.39
C LEU A 135 -10.90 10.02 -1.93
N VAL A 136 -10.88 10.28 -0.63
CA VAL A 136 -11.45 11.47 0.00
C VAL A 136 -10.78 12.75 -0.51
N ALA A 137 -9.45 12.77 -0.61
CA ALA A 137 -8.71 13.89 -1.18
C ALA A 137 -9.12 14.18 -2.64
N GLY A 138 -9.43 13.14 -3.40
CA GLY A 138 -10.01 13.23 -4.74
C GLY A 138 -11.39 13.87 -4.75
N VAL A 139 -12.31 13.39 -3.90
CA VAL A 139 -13.68 13.91 -3.76
C VAL A 139 -13.68 15.42 -3.45
N PHE A 140 -12.77 15.85 -2.58
CA PHE A 140 -12.62 17.26 -2.19
C PHE A 140 -11.74 18.08 -3.14
N ARG A 141 -11.31 17.50 -4.27
CA ARG A 141 -10.52 18.16 -5.31
C ARG A 141 -9.25 18.83 -4.79
N MET A 142 -8.51 18.12 -3.93
CA MET A 142 -7.22 18.59 -3.44
C MET A 142 -6.28 18.92 -4.63
N PRO A 143 -5.46 19.97 -4.56
CA PRO A 143 -4.55 20.32 -5.64
C PRO A 143 -3.63 19.15 -6.02
N TRP A 144 -3.63 18.79 -7.30
CA TRP A 144 -2.93 17.61 -7.83
C TRP A 144 -1.47 17.49 -7.38
N PHE A 145 -0.72 18.59 -7.49
CA PHE A 145 0.70 18.60 -7.13
C PHE A 145 0.94 18.36 -5.64
N GLN A 146 0.07 18.89 -4.77
CA GLN A 146 0.19 18.69 -3.33
C GLN A 146 -0.09 17.24 -2.96
N PHE A 147 -1.13 16.65 -3.57
CA PHE A 147 -1.46 15.25 -3.38
C PHE A 147 -0.32 14.35 -3.87
N GLN A 148 0.16 14.54 -5.10
CA GLN A 148 1.18 13.67 -5.69
C GLN A 148 2.53 13.78 -4.98
N ALA A 149 2.96 14.98 -4.58
CA ALA A 149 4.19 15.14 -3.82
C ALA A 149 4.14 14.36 -2.49
N ALA A 150 3.03 14.45 -1.75
CA ALA A 150 2.84 13.70 -0.50
C ALA A 150 2.65 12.19 -0.74
N ASN A 151 1.93 11.81 -1.79
CA ASN A 151 1.69 10.41 -2.16
C ASN A 151 3.01 9.71 -2.50
N PHE A 152 3.79 10.25 -3.43
CA PHE A 152 5.07 9.65 -3.80
C PHE A 152 6.07 9.64 -2.63
N SER A 153 6.22 10.74 -1.89
CA SER A 153 7.14 10.75 -0.74
C SER A 153 6.74 9.72 0.33
N SER A 154 5.45 9.61 0.66
CA SER A 154 4.97 8.62 1.62
C SER A 154 5.08 7.19 1.11
N ALA A 155 4.84 6.93 -0.17
CA ALA A 155 4.97 5.62 -0.78
C ALA A 155 6.39 5.07 -0.68
N PHE A 156 7.38 5.92 -0.98
CA PHE A 156 8.79 5.55 -0.91
C PHE A 156 9.23 5.24 0.52
N VAL A 157 8.82 6.06 1.49
CA VAL A 157 9.12 5.83 2.90
C VAL A 157 8.43 4.56 3.41
N TRP A 158 7.16 4.38 3.07
CA TRP A 158 6.38 3.21 3.48
C TRP A 158 6.98 1.91 2.94
N ALA A 159 7.34 1.86 1.65
CA ALA A 159 7.96 0.68 1.06
C ALA A 159 9.33 0.40 1.69
N ALA A 160 10.13 1.45 1.99
CA ALA A 160 11.40 1.28 2.67
C ALA A 160 11.22 0.69 4.07
N VAL A 161 10.27 1.21 4.85
CA VAL A 161 9.97 0.73 6.20
C VAL A 161 9.54 -0.73 6.17
N LEU A 162 8.62 -1.10 5.27
CA LEU A 162 8.13 -2.49 5.21
C LEU A 162 9.21 -3.49 4.78
N LEU A 163 9.96 -3.16 3.74
CA LEU A 163 11.00 -4.06 3.24
C LEU A 163 12.16 -4.18 4.23
N THR A 164 12.55 -3.09 4.89
CA THR A 164 13.60 -3.15 5.93
C THR A 164 13.13 -3.90 7.18
N LEU A 165 11.87 -3.75 7.60
CA LEU A 165 11.30 -4.57 8.67
C LEU A 165 11.34 -6.05 8.31
N GLY A 166 10.93 -6.43 7.09
CA GLY A 166 11.01 -7.80 6.61
C GLY A 166 12.46 -8.34 6.59
N ASP A 167 13.41 -7.56 6.09
CA ASP A 167 14.83 -7.92 6.06
C ASP A 167 15.41 -8.11 7.48
N VAL A 168 15.12 -7.20 8.40
CA VAL A 168 15.54 -7.30 9.81
C VAL A 168 14.93 -8.52 10.50
N VAL A 169 13.64 -8.77 10.30
CA VAL A 169 12.97 -9.96 10.83
C VAL A 169 13.64 -11.23 10.28
N GLY A 170 13.92 -11.27 8.97
CA GLY A 170 14.63 -12.38 8.35
C GLY A 170 16.02 -12.61 8.96
N LYS A 171 16.78 -11.55 9.21
CA LYS A 171 18.11 -11.63 9.86
C LYS A 171 18.01 -12.14 11.30
N LEU A 172 17.06 -11.65 12.08
CA LEU A 172 16.84 -12.10 13.46
C LEU A 172 16.45 -13.58 13.51
N LEU A 173 15.59 -14.04 12.60
CA LEU A 173 15.23 -15.46 12.50
C LEU A 173 16.44 -16.34 12.16
N SER A 174 17.30 -15.89 11.24
CA SER A 174 18.52 -16.61 10.89
C SER A 174 19.51 -16.72 12.06
N TRP A 175 19.61 -15.68 12.89
CA TRP A 175 20.47 -15.66 14.07
C TRP A 175 19.94 -16.49 15.22
N ALA A 176 18.62 -16.49 15.45
CA ALA A 176 18.00 -17.28 16.51
C ALA A 176 18.11 -18.81 16.29
N TRP A 177 18.36 -19.23 15.04
CA TRP A 177 18.46 -20.64 14.63
C TRP A 177 19.90 -21.10 14.32
N SER A 178 20.89 -20.25 14.59
CA SER A 178 22.34 -20.51 14.43
C SER A 178 23.03 -20.58 15.78
#